data_AF-A0A8R1DGB7-F1
#
_entry.id   AF-A0A8R1DGB7-F1
#
_cell.length_a   1.000
_cell.length_b   1.000
_cell.length_c   1.000
_cell.angle_alpha   90.00
_cell.angle_beta   90.00
_cell.angle_gamma   90.00
#
_symmetry.space_group_name_H-M   'P 1'
#
loop_
_entity.id
_entity.type
_entity.pdbx_description
1 polymer ?
#
loop_
_entity_poly.entity_id
_entity_poly.type
_entity_poly.pdbx_seq_one_letter_code
_entity_poly.pdbx_strand_id
1 'polypeptide(L)'
;MSYTIGPAPKSTKNEPKTVHSIPCRLEYTGPAEVSANFIREQEDGEHFERGMFRGRGLEGAEWKAPSGYEISVLKERKGPKGPMLDIESRPASIQVWQWDRTCGENADRTTIGRASAYLRIANSLANDD
;
A
#
# COMPACT_ATOMS: atom_id res chain seq x y z
N MET A 1 20.14 8.56 -10.87
CA MET A 1 20.66 7.28 -10.34
C MET A 1 19.87 6.16 -11.00
N SER A 2 20.52 5.22 -11.69
CA SER A 2 19.83 4.09 -12.33
C SER A 2 19.70 2.94 -11.34
N TYR A 3 18.47 2.56 -11.00
CA TYR A 3 18.20 1.37 -10.20
C TYR A 3 18.05 0.15 -11.12
N THR A 4 18.66 -0.98 -10.75
CA THR A 4 18.41 -2.25 -11.44
C THR A 4 17.45 -3.07 -10.59
N ILE A 5 16.31 -3.45 -11.18
CA ILE A 5 15.34 -4.33 -10.52
C ILE A 5 15.88 -5.76 -10.64
N GLY A 6 16.18 -6.39 -9.49
CA GLY A 6 16.65 -7.76 -9.42
C GLY A 6 15.52 -8.76 -9.71
N PRO A 7 15.85 -10.00 -10.12
CA PRO A 7 14.85 -11.06 -10.19
C PRO A 7 14.22 -11.27 -8.81
N ALA A 8 12.90 -11.48 -8.78
CA ALA A 8 12.18 -11.69 -7.53
C ALA A 8 12.81 -12.89 -6.77
N PRO A 9 13.14 -12.73 -5.47
CA PRO A 9 13.58 -13.86 -4.66
C PRO A 9 12.50 -14.95 -4.68
N LYS A 10 12.93 -16.22 -4.68
CA LYS A 10 12.03 -17.38 -4.55
C LYS A 10 11.39 -17.32 -3.16
N SER A 11 10.19 -16.77 -3.09
CA SER A 11 9.36 -16.70 -1.88
C SER A 11 9.09 -18.13 -1.35
N THR A 12 9.43 -18.38 -0.09
CA THR A 12 9.21 -19.68 0.58
C THR A 12 7.98 -19.72 1.49
N LYS A 13 7.16 -18.67 1.58
CA LYS A 13 5.83 -18.74 2.21
C LYS A 13 4.86 -17.79 1.52
N ASN A 14 3.78 -18.37 1.03
CA ASN A 14 2.80 -17.76 0.13
C ASN A 14 1.59 -17.19 0.90
N GLU A 15 1.85 -16.49 2.02
CA GLU A 15 0.79 -15.72 2.68
C GLU A 15 0.73 -14.33 2.06
N PRO A 16 -0.46 -13.85 1.66
CA PRO A 16 -0.61 -12.50 1.12
C PRO A 16 -0.21 -11.49 2.20
N LYS A 17 0.94 -10.84 2.01
CA LYS A 17 1.39 -9.74 2.87
C LYS A 17 0.43 -8.56 2.68
N THR A 18 -0.37 -8.26 3.70
CA THR A 18 -1.24 -7.08 3.70
C THR A 18 -0.41 -5.81 3.90
N VAL A 19 -0.74 -4.75 3.16
CA VAL A 19 -0.08 -3.45 3.29
C VAL A 19 -1.10 -2.45 3.84
N HIS A 20 -0.72 -1.76 4.91
CA HIS A 20 -1.56 -0.75 5.54
C HIS A 20 -0.93 0.64 5.40
N SER A 21 -1.69 1.62 4.92
CA SER A 21 -1.34 3.04 4.94
C SER A 21 -2.05 3.69 6.13
N ILE A 22 -1.29 3.97 7.20
CA ILE A 22 -1.81 4.56 8.44
C ILE A 22 -1.58 6.08 8.39
N PRO A 23 -2.51 6.92 8.86
CA PRO A 23 -2.40 8.38 8.74
C PRO A 23 -1.35 9.03 9.66
N CYS A 24 -0.42 8.29 10.23
CA CYS A 24 0.65 8.80 11.09
C CYS A 24 2.05 8.46 10.59
N ARG A 25 3.04 9.23 11.05
CA ARG A 25 4.45 8.90 10.89
C ARG A 25 4.93 8.00 12.04
N LEU A 26 5.56 6.88 11.70
CA LEU A 26 6.27 6.01 12.63
C LEU A 26 7.77 6.17 12.37
N GLU A 27 8.56 6.46 13.40
CA GLU A 27 10.02 6.55 13.27
C GLU A 27 10.68 5.15 13.24
N TYR A 28 10.02 4.14 13.80
CA TYR A 28 10.51 2.77 13.80
C TYR A 28 10.13 2.06 12.49
N THR A 29 11.13 1.48 11.81
CA THR A 29 11.01 0.83 10.50
C THR A 29 11.31 -0.68 10.54
N GLY A 30 11.40 -1.26 11.73
CA GLY A 30 11.68 -2.69 11.92
C GLY A 30 10.40 -3.56 12.01
N PRO A 31 10.57 -4.85 12.33
CA PRO A 31 9.45 -5.79 12.50
C PRO A 31 8.47 -5.36 13.61
N ALA A 32 7.18 -5.56 13.38
CA ALA A 32 6.13 -5.29 14.36
C ALA A 32 5.06 -6.39 14.33
N GLU A 33 4.50 -6.71 15.49
CA GLU A 33 3.44 -7.70 15.67
C GLU A 33 2.07 -7.11 15.28
N VAL A 34 1.88 -6.81 13.98
CA VAL A 34 0.69 -6.12 13.46
C VAL A 34 -0.58 -6.92 13.75
N SER A 35 -0.61 -8.22 13.43
CA SER A 35 -1.81 -9.05 13.60
C SER A 35 -2.27 -9.18 15.06
N ALA A 36 -1.34 -9.08 16.01
CA ALA A 36 -1.66 -9.18 17.44
C ALA A 36 -2.14 -7.84 18.04
N ASN A 37 -1.77 -6.70 17.45
CA ASN A 37 -1.98 -5.38 18.06
C ASN A 37 -2.91 -4.46 17.25
N PHE A 38 -3.02 -4.67 15.94
CA PHE A 38 -3.87 -3.86 15.08
C PHE A 38 -5.18 -4.60 14.79
N ILE A 39 -6.09 -4.50 15.77
CA ILE A 39 -7.42 -5.10 15.71
C ILE A 39 -8.30 -4.29 14.76
N ARG A 40 -9.00 -5.00 13.89
CA ARG A 40 -9.86 -4.45 12.84
C ARG A 40 -11.20 -5.15 12.88
N GLU A 41 -12.25 -4.41 12.62
CA GLU A 41 -13.62 -4.89 12.57
C GLU A 41 -14.23 -4.45 11.25
N GLN A 42 -14.93 -5.36 10.58
CA GLN A 42 -15.76 -5.05 9.43
C GLN A 42 -17.19 -5.40 9.79
N GLU A 43 -18.09 -4.42 9.77
CA GLU A 43 -19.51 -4.68 9.99
C GLU A 43 -20.12 -5.30 8.72
N ASP A 44 -20.99 -6.30 8.92
CA ASP A 44 -21.66 -6.98 7.81
C ASP A 44 -22.50 -5.98 6.99
N GLY A 45 -22.15 -5.83 5.71
CA GLY A 45 -22.82 -4.93 4.78
C GLY A 45 -22.17 -3.54 4.66
N GLU A 46 -21.14 -3.21 5.45
CA GLU A 46 -20.36 -1.98 5.28
C GLU A 46 -19.16 -2.18 4.33
N HIS A 47 -18.94 -1.20 3.44
CA HIS A 47 -17.79 -1.18 2.53
C HIS A 47 -16.47 -0.76 3.19
N PHE A 48 -16.52 -0.35 4.45
CA PHE A 48 -15.39 0.20 5.20
C PHE A 48 -15.06 -0.67 6.41
N GLU A 49 -13.77 -0.75 6.74
CA GLU A 49 -13.28 -1.37 7.97
C GLU A 49 -13.12 -0.29 9.05
N ARG A 50 -13.31 -0.68 10.31
CA ARG A 50 -12.97 0.14 11.47
C ARG A 50 -11.75 -0.44 12.15
N GLY A 51 -10.91 0.43 12.68
CA GLY A 51 -9.71 0.02 13.42
C GLY A 51 -9.35 1.06 14.48
N MET A 52 -8.39 0.72 15.32
CA MET A 52 -7.85 1.64 16.30
C MET A 52 -6.33 1.60 16.28
N PHE A 53 -5.70 2.78 16.26
CA PHE A 53 -4.25 2.90 16.38
C PHE A 53 -3.88 3.95 17.43
N ARG A 54 -3.17 3.52 18.48
CA ARG A 54 -2.77 4.37 19.62
C ARG A 54 -3.94 5.14 20.24
N GLY A 55 -5.06 4.47 20.44
CA GLY A 55 -6.26 5.06 21.05
C GLY A 55 -7.06 5.99 20.14
N ARG A 56 -6.73 6.09 18.84
CA ARG A 56 -7.48 6.86 17.85
C ARG A 56 -8.22 5.91 16.91
N GLY A 57 -9.52 6.16 16.75
CA GLY A 57 -10.34 5.45 15.77
C GLY A 57 -9.89 5.74 14.35
N LEU A 58 -10.02 4.75 13.49
CA LEU A 58 -9.69 4.80 12.07
C LEU A 58 -10.84 4.22 11.26
N GLU A 59 -11.13 4.86 10.13
CA GLU A 59 -11.92 4.26 9.06
C GLU A 59 -10.97 3.83 7.94
N GLY A 60 -11.15 2.60 7.45
CA GLY A 60 -10.32 1.94 6.47
C GLY A 60 -11.10 1.61 5.21
N ALA A 61 -10.47 1.76 4.04
CA ALA A 61 -10.98 1.24 2.79
C ALA A 61 -9.86 0.67 1.92
N GLU A 62 -10.23 -0.31 1.10
CA GLU A 62 -9.32 -0.96 0.19
C GLU A 62 -9.05 -0.06 -1.02
N TRP A 63 -7.78 0.29 -1.25
CA TRP A 63 -7.33 0.94 -2.48
C TRP A 63 -6.70 -0.10 -3.41
N LYS A 64 -7.19 -0.16 -4.64
CA LYS A 64 -6.62 -1.00 -5.72
C LYS A 64 -5.89 -0.12 -6.72
N ALA A 65 -4.80 -0.65 -7.27
CA ALA A 65 -4.13 0.01 -8.37
C ALA A 65 -5.09 0.18 -9.57
N PRO A 66 -5.01 1.30 -10.30
CA PRO A 66 -5.75 1.48 -11.54
C PRO A 66 -5.43 0.37 -12.56
N SER A 67 -6.37 0.10 -13.47
CA SER A 67 -6.17 -0.88 -14.54
C SER A 67 -4.86 -0.66 -15.30
N GLY A 68 -4.11 -1.74 -15.53
CA GLY A 68 -2.79 -1.69 -16.19
C GLY A 68 -1.62 -1.43 -15.24
N TYR A 69 -1.86 -1.20 -13.95
CA TYR A 69 -0.82 -0.99 -12.93
C TYR A 69 -0.83 -2.13 -11.90
N GLU A 70 0.34 -2.41 -11.33
CA GLU A 70 0.50 -3.34 -10.21
C GLU A 70 1.15 -2.66 -9.00
N ILE A 71 0.90 -3.20 -7.81
CA ILE A 71 1.56 -2.76 -6.57
C ILE A 71 2.74 -3.70 -6.31
N SER A 72 3.91 -3.13 -6.04
CA SER A 72 5.12 -3.87 -5.68
C SER A 72 5.77 -3.27 -4.44
N VAL A 73 6.10 -4.12 -3.46
CA VAL A 73 6.94 -3.75 -2.32
C VAL A 73 8.39 -4.09 -2.66
N LEU A 74 9.27 -3.10 -2.58
CA LEU A 74 10.68 -3.23 -2.94
C LEU A 74 11.56 -3.15 -1.70
N LYS A 75 12.63 -3.95 -1.66
CA LYS A 75 13.68 -3.85 -0.66
C LYS A 75 15.01 -3.54 -1.32
N GLU A 76 15.68 -2.52 -0.81
CA GLU A 76 17.02 -2.16 -1.26
C GLU A 76 18.05 -3.11 -0.65
N ARG A 77 19.00 -3.54 -1.49
CA ARG A 77 20.21 -4.24 -1.07
C ARG A 77 21.43 -3.72 -1.81
N LYS A 78 22.61 -4.01 -1.26
CA LYS A 78 23.89 -3.78 -1.95
C LYS A 78 24.05 -4.79 -3.08
N GLY A 79 24.03 -4.32 -4.31
CA GLY A 79 24.37 -5.10 -5.50
C GLY A 79 25.83 -4.92 -5.92
N PRO A 80 26.30 -5.74 -6.87
CA PRO A 80 27.68 -5.69 -7.36
C PRO A 80 28.05 -4.39 -8.09
N LYS A 81 27.06 -3.63 -8.60
CA LYS A 81 27.26 -2.36 -9.33
C LYS A 81 26.57 -1.15 -8.66
N GLY A 82 26.16 -1.29 -7.39
CA GLY A 82 25.41 -0.27 -6.66
C GLY A 82 24.09 -0.80 -6.06
N PRO A 83 23.21 0.10 -5.59
CA PRO A 83 21.91 -0.27 -5.04
C PRO A 83 21.07 -1.11 -6.01
N MET A 84 20.54 -2.22 -5.52
CA MET A 84 19.57 -3.06 -6.23
C MET A 84 18.28 -3.13 -5.45
N LEU A 85 17.16 -3.20 -6.17
CA LEU A 85 15.82 -3.34 -5.59
C LEU A 85 15.31 -4.74 -5.89
N ASP A 86 15.03 -5.52 -4.85
CA ASP A 86 14.37 -6.82 -4.97
C ASP A 86 12.88 -6.67 -4.63
N ILE A 87 12.02 -7.40 -5.36
CA ILE A 87 10.58 -7.42 -5.11
C ILE A 87 10.27 -8.36 -3.93
N GLU A 88 9.80 -7.81 -2.82
CA GLU A 88 9.44 -8.54 -1.60
C GLU A 88 8.01 -9.10 -1.64
N SER A 89 7.09 -8.39 -2.30
CA SER A 89 5.70 -8.81 -2.50
C SER A 89 4.99 -7.99 -3.58
N ARG A 90 3.88 -8.55 -4.09
CA ARG A 90 2.94 -7.89 -4.98
C ARG A 90 1.53 -7.96 -4.39
N PRO A 91 1.19 -7.08 -3.43
CA PRO A 91 -0.15 -7.08 -2.85
C PRO A 91 -1.19 -6.67 -3.90
N ALA A 92 -2.38 -7.25 -3.84
CA ALA A 92 -3.48 -6.89 -4.75
C ALA A 92 -4.07 -5.51 -4.43
N SER A 93 -3.90 -5.05 -3.19
CA SER A 93 -4.46 -3.80 -2.69
C SER A 93 -3.64 -3.24 -1.53
N ILE A 94 -3.93 -1.99 -1.18
CA ILE A 94 -3.44 -1.33 0.03
C ILE A 94 -4.64 -0.98 0.88
N GLN A 95 -4.62 -1.35 2.16
CA GLN A 95 -5.63 -0.92 3.11
C GLN A 95 -5.30 0.48 3.61
N VAL A 96 -6.11 1.47 3.27
CA VAL A 96 -5.84 2.88 3.55
C VAL A 96 -6.72 3.33 4.71
N TRP A 97 -6.13 3.98 5.70
CA TRP A 97 -6.81 4.44 6.90
C TRP A 97 -6.82 5.96 7.01
N GLN A 98 -7.90 6.53 7.54
CA GLN A 98 -8.02 7.95 7.86
C GLN A 98 -8.53 8.18 9.29
N TRP A 99 -8.08 9.28 9.90
CA TRP A 99 -8.67 9.82 11.12
C TRP A 99 -9.85 10.71 10.79
N ASP A 100 -10.92 10.57 11.57
CA ASP A 100 -12.05 11.51 11.63
C ASP A 100 -12.69 11.84 10.27
N ARG A 101 -12.45 11.01 9.25
CA ARG A 101 -12.86 11.21 7.86
C ARG A 101 -13.10 9.88 7.20
N THR A 102 -14.10 9.87 6.32
CA THR A 102 -14.36 8.71 5.49
C THR A 102 -13.31 8.53 4.40
N CYS A 103 -12.94 7.28 4.14
CA CYS A 103 -12.12 6.91 2.98
C CYS A 103 -12.88 7.00 1.66
N GLY A 104 -14.22 7.01 1.70
CA GLY A 104 -15.07 6.90 0.51
C GLY A 104 -15.04 5.51 -0.10
N GLU A 105 -15.80 5.30 -1.17
CA GLU A 105 -15.85 4.01 -1.86
C GLU A 105 -14.53 3.76 -2.60
N ASN A 106 -13.90 2.61 -2.35
CA ASN A 106 -12.58 2.25 -2.91
C ASN A 106 -11.46 3.26 -2.58
N ALA A 107 -11.52 3.90 -1.42
CA ALA A 107 -10.52 4.85 -0.94
C ALA A 107 -10.34 6.10 -1.84
N ASP A 108 -11.36 6.48 -2.63
CA ASP A 108 -11.30 7.60 -3.58
C ASP A 108 -11.08 8.97 -2.91
N ARG A 109 -11.54 9.15 -1.66
CA ARG A 109 -11.37 10.38 -0.87
C ARG A 109 -10.03 10.47 -0.15
N THR A 110 -9.15 9.48 -0.32
CA THR A 110 -7.84 9.45 0.33
C THR A 110 -6.78 10.22 -0.47
N THR A 111 -5.61 10.45 0.13
CA THR A 111 -4.47 11.03 -0.59
C THR A 111 -3.94 10.09 -1.68
N ILE A 112 -3.89 8.77 -1.44
CA ILE A 112 -3.46 7.80 -2.44
C ILE A 112 -4.47 7.67 -3.59
N GLY A 113 -5.77 7.71 -3.30
CA GLY A 113 -6.83 7.77 -4.32
C GLY A 113 -6.62 8.96 -5.27
N ARG A 114 -6.48 10.17 -4.72
CA ARG A 114 -6.22 11.38 -5.50
C ARG A 114 -4.88 11.36 -6.25
N ALA A 115 -3.81 10.88 -5.60
CA ALA A 115 -2.49 10.78 -6.23
C ALA A 115 -2.50 9.79 -7.42
N SER A 116 -3.25 8.69 -7.31
CA SER A 116 -3.34 7.70 -8.37
C SER A 116 -4.04 8.21 -9.64
N ALA A 117 -4.88 9.24 -9.54
CA ALA A 117 -5.50 9.87 -10.70
C ALA A 117 -4.46 10.50 -11.65
N TYR A 118 -3.30 10.91 -11.14
CA TYR A 118 -2.20 11.41 -11.96
C TYR A 118 -1.62 10.36 -12.89
N LEU A 119 -1.74 9.06 -12.59
CA LEU A 119 -1.29 8.00 -13.49
C LEU A 119 -2.06 8.04 -14.82
N ARG A 120 -3.36 8.30 -14.78
CA ARG A 120 -4.19 8.45 -15.98
C ARG A 120 -3.79 9.67 -16.80
N ILE A 121 -3.52 10.79 -16.12
CA ILE A 121 -3.08 12.03 -16.77
C ILE A 121 -1.71 11.81 -17.43
N ALA A 122 -0.76 11.24 -16.70
CA ALA A 122 0.57 10.93 -17.23
C ALA A 122 0.51 9.98 -18.42
N ASN A 123 -0.33 8.93 -18.36
CA ASN A 123 -0.54 8.03 -19.50
C ASN A 123 -1.13 8.78 -20.70
N SER A 124 -2.09 9.68 -20.49
CA SER A 124 -2.69 10.46 -21.57
C SER A 124 -1.71 11.46 -22.19
N LEU A 125 -0.79 12.00 -21.40
CA LEU A 125 0.26 12.92 -21.90
C LEU A 125 1.40 12.18 -22.61
N ALA A 126 1.66 10.92 -22.26
CA ALA A 126 2.73 10.13 -22.84
C ALA A 126 2.33 9.49 -24.18
N ASN A 127 1.03 9.33 -24.43
CA ASN A 127 0.51 8.85 -25.70
C ASN A 127 0.16 10.08 -26.57
N ASP A 128 0.92 10.31 -27.63
CA ASP A 128 0.73 11.42 -28.59
C ASP A 128 -0.42 11.14 -29.60
N ASP A 129 -1.57 10.66 -29.12
CA ASP A 129 -2.77 10.50 -29.96
C ASP A 129 -3.55 11.83 -30.12
#